data_AF-A0A6L7LE47-F1
#
_entry.id   AF-A0A6L7LE47-F1
#
_cell.length_a   1.000
_cell.length_b   1.000
_cell.length_c   1.000
_cell.angle_alpha   90.00
_cell.angle_beta   90.00
_cell.angle_gamma   90.00
#
_symmetry.space_group_name_H-M   'P 1'
#
loop_
_entity.id
_entity.type
_entity.pdbx_description
1 polymer ?
#
loop_
_entity_poly.entity_id
_entity_poly.type
_entity_poly.pdbx_seq_one_letter_code
_entity_poly.pdbx_strand_id
1 'polypeptide(L)'
;MIVPQRRIGEDTEIIKTRAPKTATYLKSHADLLEGRASSIYRGKPPFSIFGVGEYSFAPWKVAIAGLYKKLEFKAVGPRAGKPTMLDDTCYFIPCQTEDEALTLCEILNSDTAREFYSAFVFWDAKRPVTAGILNRLNILALARVLGLNSELEKRIEYQREMEIFT
;
A
#
# COMPACT_ATOMS: atom_id res chain seq x y z
N MET A 1 10.09 12.04 2.52
CA MET A 1 8.64 12.18 2.29
C MET A 1 8.02 12.87 3.51
N ILE A 2 7.10 13.81 3.31
CA ILE A 2 6.28 14.43 4.37
C ILE A 2 4.87 13.86 4.22
N VAL A 3 4.31 13.37 5.33
CA VAL A 3 2.95 12.84 5.40
C VAL A 3 2.18 13.74 6.38
N PRO A 4 1.42 14.73 5.89
CA PRO A 4 0.83 15.75 6.75
C PRO A 4 -0.38 15.24 7.55
N GLN A 5 -1.02 14.15 7.09
CA GLN A 5 -2.21 13.59 7.70
C GLN A 5 -2.24 12.05 7.63
N ARG A 6 -3.03 11.40 8.49
CA ARG A 6 -3.18 9.93 8.53
C ARG A 6 -4.30 9.42 7.63
N ARG A 7 -5.33 10.24 7.39
CA ARG A 7 -6.44 9.90 6.48
C ARG A 7 -6.84 11.11 5.65
N ILE A 8 -7.42 10.87 4.48
CA ILE A 8 -7.87 11.94 3.58
C ILE A 8 -8.90 12.83 4.30
N GLY A 9 -8.69 14.15 4.23
CA GLY A 9 -9.59 15.14 4.82
C GLY A 9 -9.36 15.43 6.31
N GLU A 10 -8.41 14.76 6.96
CA GLU A 10 -7.97 15.12 8.31
C GLU A 10 -7.28 16.48 8.32
N ASP A 11 -7.55 17.25 9.37
CA ASP A 11 -7.00 18.58 9.57
C ASP A 11 -5.46 18.55 9.70
N THR A 12 -4.80 19.41 8.92
CA THR A 12 -3.35 19.55 8.86
C THR A 12 -2.81 20.68 9.73
N GLU A 13 -3.68 21.49 10.37
CA GLU A 13 -3.27 22.60 11.23
C GLU A 13 -2.41 22.15 12.41
N ILE A 14 -2.59 20.91 12.87
CA ILE A 14 -1.79 20.28 13.93
C ILE A 14 -0.28 20.26 13.62
N ILE A 15 0.13 20.36 12.34
CA ILE A 15 1.54 20.40 11.95
C ILE A 15 2.21 21.67 12.49
N LYS A 16 1.47 22.78 12.60
CA LYS A 16 2.01 24.05 13.13
C LYS A 16 2.51 23.91 14.56
N THR A 17 1.82 23.12 15.38
CA THR A 17 2.18 22.89 16.78
C THR A 17 3.18 21.75 16.94
N ARG A 18 3.00 20.63 16.23
CA ARG A 18 3.86 19.44 16.37
C ARG A 18 5.19 19.53 15.63
N ALA A 19 5.25 20.27 14.52
CA ALA A 19 6.41 20.32 13.63
C ALA A 19 6.54 21.70 12.96
N PRO A 20 6.91 22.76 13.70
CA PRO A 20 6.92 24.14 13.19
C PRO A 20 7.86 24.36 12.00
N LYS A 21 8.99 23.65 11.95
CA LYS A 21 9.90 23.67 10.78
C LYS A 21 9.23 23.09 9.53
N THR A 22 8.48 22.00 9.68
CA THR A 22 7.69 21.39 8.59
C THR A 22 6.57 22.32 8.14
N ALA A 23 5.86 22.96 9.08
CA ALA A 23 4.83 23.95 8.74
C ALA A 23 5.40 25.13 7.94
N THR A 24 6.58 25.63 8.33
CA THR A 24 7.28 26.70 7.62
C THR A 24 7.64 26.27 6.20
N TYR A 25 8.19 25.06 6.05
CA TYR A 25 8.52 24.49 4.75
C TYR A 25 7.27 24.37 3.84
N LEU A 26 6.19 23.78 4.34
CA LEU A 26 4.94 23.61 3.58
C LEU A 26 4.36 24.95 3.17
N LYS A 27 4.36 25.95 4.06
CA LYS A 27 3.89 27.30 3.76
C LYS A 27 4.73 28.00 2.69
N SER A 28 6.05 27.84 2.72
CA SER A 28 6.94 28.42 1.69
C SER A 28 6.74 27.83 0.29
N HIS A 29 6.04 26.69 0.17
CA HIS A 29 5.70 26.04 -1.09
C HIS A 29 4.18 25.99 -1.34
N ALA A 30 3.40 26.82 -0.62
CA ALA A 30 1.94 26.75 -0.66
C ALA A 30 1.39 26.94 -2.09
N ASP A 31 1.88 27.94 -2.83
CA ASP A 31 1.43 28.23 -4.20
C ASP A 31 1.58 27.03 -5.14
N LEU A 32 2.69 26.29 -5.02
CA LEU A 32 2.94 25.07 -5.80
C LEU A 32 1.98 23.93 -5.41
N LEU A 33 1.70 23.80 -4.12
CA LEU A 33 0.83 22.75 -3.58
C LEU A 33 -0.66 23.05 -3.83
N GLU A 34 -1.04 24.32 -3.92
CA GLU A 34 -2.39 24.76 -4.25
C GLU A 34 -2.65 24.70 -5.76
N GLY A 35 -1.62 24.93 -6.59
CA GLY A 35 -1.68 24.79 -8.04
C GLY A 35 -1.83 23.36 -8.58
N ARG A 36 -2.01 22.34 -7.73
CA ARG A 36 -2.19 20.95 -8.15
C ARG A 36 -3.53 20.77 -8.88
N ALA A 37 -3.47 20.35 -10.14
CA ALA A 37 -4.63 20.26 -11.03
C ALA A 37 -5.69 19.20 -10.64
N SER A 38 -5.32 18.22 -9.81
CA SER A 38 -6.21 17.10 -9.52
C SER A 38 -7.41 17.52 -8.68
N SER A 39 -8.61 17.18 -9.14
CA SER A 39 -9.88 17.51 -8.48
C SER A 39 -10.00 16.99 -7.05
N ILE A 40 -9.24 15.94 -6.74
CA ILE A 40 -9.29 15.29 -5.44
C ILE A 40 -8.81 16.23 -4.31
N TYR A 41 -7.96 17.24 -4.61
CA TYR A 41 -7.53 18.28 -3.67
C TYR A 41 -8.58 19.35 -3.38
N ARG A 42 -9.64 19.47 -4.19
CA ARG A 42 -10.66 20.52 -4.03
C ARG A 42 -11.42 20.33 -2.72
N GLY A 43 -11.51 21.39 -1.92
CA GLY A 43 -12.21 21.38 -0.63
C GLY A 43 -11.53 20.50 0.44
N LYS A 44 -10.24 20.18 0.28
CA LYS A 44 -9.47 19.45 1.29
C LYS A 44 -8.58 20.40 2.09
N PRO A 45 -8.20 20.04 3.33
CA PRO A 45 -7.25 20.83 4.10
C PRO A 45 -5.95 21.10 3.32
N PRO A 46 -5.31 22.26 3.52
CA PRO A 46 -4.05 22.58 2.86
C PRO A 46 -3.01 21.47 3.00
N PHE A 47 -2.14 21.30 1.99
CA PHE A 47 -1.06 20.31 2.01
C PHE A 47 -1.51 18.83 2.05
N SER A 48 -2.82 18.53 2.00
CA SER A 48 -3.32 17.17 1.90
C SER A 48 -2.61 16.36 0.81
N ILE A 49 -2.33 15.09 1.09
CA ILE A 49 -1.94 14.06 0.12
C ILE A 49 -3.04 12.99 -0.04
N PHE A 50 -3.01 12.22 -1.13
CA PHE A 50 -3.94 11.10 -1.38
C PHE A 50 -3.23 9.77 -1.34
N GLY A 51 -4.01 8.68 -1.34
CA GLY A 51 -3.47 7.33 -1.18
C GLY A 51 -2.89 7.09 0.21
N VAL A 52 -3.35 7.85 1.21
CA VAL A 52 -2.97 7.69 2.61
C VAL A 52 -4.20 7.32 3.46
N GLY A 53 -4.04 6.27 4.26
CA GLY A 53 -5.03 5.80 5.22
C GLY A 53 -4.36 4.98 6.31
N GLU A 54 -5.13 4.36 7.20
CA GLU A 54 -4.59 3.54 8.29
C GLU A 54 -3.68 2.42 7.76
N TYR A 55 -4.06 1.83 6.63
CA TYR A 55 -3.27 0.83 5.91
C TYR A 55 -1.83 1.29 5.59
N SER A 56 -1.63 2.58 5.30
CA SER A 56 -0.30 3.12 4.97
C SER A 56 0.66 3.07 6.16
N PHE A 57 0.11 3.12 7.38
CA PHE A 57 0.88 3.08 8.62
C PHE A 57 1.03 1.68 9.22
N ALA A 58 0.57 0.63 8.52
CA ALA A 58 0.83 -0.74 8.93
C ALA A 58 2.34 -0.97 9.07
N PRO A 59 2.80 -1.60 10.18
CA PRO A 59 4.22 -1.74 10.48
C PRO A 59 4.96 -2.57 9.44
N TRP A 60 4.30 -3.59 8.91
CA TRP A 60 4.76 -4.45 7.83
C TRP A 60 3.83 -4.39 6.64
N LYS A 61 4.34 -4.73 5.46
CA LYS A 61 3.56 -4.76 4.21
C LYS A 61 4.08 -5.87 3.30
N VAL A 62 3.21 -6.45 2.48
CA VAL A 62 3.64 -7.23 1.30
C VAL A 62 3.37 -6.41 0.06
N ALA A 63 4.44 -5.99 -0.62
CA ALA A 63 4.38 -5.03 -1.71
C ALA A 63 4.78 -5.62 -3.06
N ILE A 64 4.24 -5.05 -4.14
CA ILE A 64 4.62 -5.34 -5.52
C ILE A 64 4.65 -4.05 -6.34
N ALA A 65 5.62 -3.92 -7.26
CA ALA A 65 5.71 -2.80 -8.17
C ALA A 65 4.71 -2.93 -9.33
N GLY A 66 3.86 -1.93 -9.53
CA GLY A 66 2.90 -1.86 -10.63
C GLY A 66 3.53 -1.59 -12.01
N LEU A 67 4.69 -0.93 -12.02
CA LEU A 67 5.41 -0.54 -13.24
C LEU A 67 6.38 -1.60 -13.77
N TYR A 68 6.80 -2.54 -12.92
CA TYR A 68 7.83 -3.50 -13.31
C TYR A 68 7.22 -4.68 -14.05
N LYS A 69 7.89 -5.14 -15.10
CA LYS A 69 7.47 -6.31 -15.89
C LYS A 69 7.86 -7.63 -15.21
N LYS A 70 7.54 -7.78 -13.92
CA LYS A 70 7.78 -8.99 -13.13
C LYS A 70 6.77 -9.15 -12.00
N LEU A 71 6.40 -10.39 -11.69
CA LEU A 71 5.58 -10.76 -10.54
C LEU A 71 6.50 -11.12 -9.37
N GLU A 72 6.90 -10.11 -8.61
CA GLU A 72 7.78 -10.28 -7.45
C GLU A 72 7.24 -9.50 -6.26
N PHE A 73 6.73 -10.23 -5.27
CA PHE A 73 6.25 -9.65 -4.02
C PHE A 73 7.40 -9.56 -3.01
N LYS A 74 7.40 -8.53 -2.17
CA LYS A 74 8.39 -8.30 -1.12
C LYS A 74 7.72 -7.96 0.21
N ALA A 75 8.15 -8.62 1.28
CA ALA A 75 7.91 -8.15 2.63
C ALA A 75 8.72 -6.87 2.88
N VAL A 76 8.04 -5.82 3.34
CA VAL A 76 8.62 -4.51 3.63
C VAL A 76 8.34 -4.18 5.09
N GLY A 77 9.40 -4.16 5.89
CA GLY A 77 9.34 -3.81 7.30
C GLY A 77 9.56 -2.33 7.59
N PRO A 78 9.57 -1.95 8.87
CA PRO A 78 9.83 -0.59 9.29
C PRO A 78 11.30 -0.19 9.03
N ARG A 79 11.52 1.09 8.72
CA ARG A 79 12.85 1.68 8.57
C ARG A 79 13.04 2.80 9.59
N ALA A 80 14.14 2.75 10.34
CA ALA A 80 14.43 3.71 11.41
C ALA A 80 13.27 3.84 12.42
N GLY A 81 12.66 2.72 12.82
CA GLY A 81 11.58 2.67 13.79
C GLY A 81 10.23 3.21 13.30
N LYS A 82 10.07 3.46 12.00
CA LYS A 82 8.83 3.96 11.40
C LYS A 82 8.31 3.02 10.31
N PRO A 83 6.99 2.88 10.13
CA PRO A 83 6.42 2.19 8.98
C PRO A 83 6.99 2.74 7.67
N THR A 84 7.37 1.85 6.76
CA THR A 84 7.82 2.25 5.43
C THR A 84 6.62 2.70 4.59
N MET A 85 6.71 3.91 4.04
CA MET A 85 5.73 4.46 3.09
C MET A 85 6.13 4.07 1.67
N LEU A 86 5.15 3.60 0.89
CA LEU A 86 5.28 3.31 -0.53
C LEU A 86 4.60 4.42 -1.34
N ASP A 87 5.07 4.66 -2.56
CA ASP A 87 4.46 5.63 -3.48
C ASP A 87 3.37 4.97 -4.36
N ASP A 88 2.79 5.76 -5.27
CA ASP A 88 1.70 5.33 -6.16
C ASP A 88 2.15 4.36 -7.27
N THR A 89 3.42 3.94 -7.27
CA THR A 89 3.95 2.95 -8.21
C THR A 89 3.91 1.53 -7.65
N CYS A 90 3.58 1.37 -6.37
CA CYS A 90 3.47 0.09 -5.70
C CYS A 90 2.03 -0.18 -5.27
N TYR A 91 1.68 -1.45 -5.21
CA TYR A 91 0.51 -1.95 -4.49
C TYR A 91 0.97 -2.75 -3.28
N PHE A 92 0.16 -2.81 -2.24
CA PHE A 92 0.53 -3.62 -1.08
C PHE A 92 -0.65 -4.10 -0.24
N ILE A 93 -0.37 -5.15 0.54
CA ILE A 93 -1.21 -5.65 1.62
C ILE A 93 -0.62 -5.15 2.95
N PRO A 94 -1.39 -4.46 3.81
CA PRO A 94 -0.94 -4.09 5.15
C PRO A 94 -0.83 -5.32 6.07
N CYS A 95 0.25 -5.40 6.86
CA CYS A 95 0.49 -6.48 7.82
C CYS A 95 0.87 -5.90 9.19
N GLN A 96 0.43 -6.57 10.26
CA GLN A 96 0.69 -6.20 11.65
C GLN A 96 2.03 -6.75 12.16
N THR A 97 2.48 -7.89 11.64
CA THR A 97 3.72 -8.55 12.10
C THR A 97 4.64 -8.93 10.93
N GLU A 98 5.91 -9.15 11.25
CA GLU A 98 6.91 -9.66 10.30
C GLU A 98 6.54 -11.06 9.80
N ASP A 99 6.16 -11.95 10.71
CA ASP A 99 5.73 -13.31 10.44
C ASP A 99 4.57 -13.37 9.43
N GLU A 100 3.57 -12.51 9.63
CA GLU A 100 2.44 -12.37 8.70
C GLU A 100 2.90 -11.94 7.31
N ALA A 101 3.75 -10.91 7.23
CA ALA A 101 4.23 -10.38 5.96
C ALA A 101 5.14 -11.38 5.21
N LEU A 102 6.03 -12.09 5.92
CA LEU A 102 6.88 -13.11 5.32
C LEU A 102 6.06 -14.28 4.79
N THR A 103 5.07 -14.76 5.56
CA THR A 103 4.23 -15.88 5.13
C THR A 103 3.37 -15.52 3.92
N LEU A 104 2.73 -14.34 3.93
CA LEU A 104 1.98 -13.85 2.77
C LEU A 104 2.88 -13.64 1.55
N CYS A 105 4.08 -13.13 1.75
CA CYS A 105 5.06 -12.94 0.68
C CYS A 105 5.48 -14.28 0.05
N GLU A 106 5.65 -15.34 0.85
CA GLU A 106 5.94 -16.69 0.34
C GLU A 106 4.78 -17.23 -0.50
N ILE A 107 3.55 -17.15 0.03
CA ILE A 107 2.32 -17.57 -0.68
C ILE A 107 2.21 -16.88 -2.04
N LEU A 108 2.34 -15.56 -2.05
CA LEU A 108 2.17 -14.74 -3.26
C LEU A 108 3.32 -14.90 -4.28
N ASN A 109 4.47 -15.42 -3.84
CA ASN A 109 5.59 -15.77 -4.71
C ASN A 109 5.61 -17.26 -5.12
N SER A 110 4.63 -18.06 -4.71
CA SER A 110 4.50 -19.45 -5.18
C SER A 110 4.30 -19.51 -6.70
N ASP A 111 4.70 -20.62 -7.30
CA ASP A 111 4.55 -20.82 -8.74
C ASP A 111 3.07 -20.81 -9.15
N THR A 112 2.18 -21.37 -8.33
CA THR A 112 0.72 -21.31 -8.55
C THR A 112 0.20 -19.87 -8.57
N ALA A 113 0.68 -18.99 -7.69
CA ALA A 113 0.30 -17.58 -7.70
C ALA A 113 0.81 -16.86 -8.95
N ARG A 114 2.07 -17.11 -9.33
CA ARG A 114 2.69 -16.50 -10.52
C ARG A 114 1.98 -16.94 -11.80
N GLU A 115 1.64 -18.22 -11.91
CA GLU A 115 0.89 -18.76 -13.04
C GLU A 115 -0.49 -18.12 -13.13
N PHE A 116 -1.22 -18.03 -12.00
CA PHE A 116 -2.52 -17.38 -11.94
C PHE A 116 -2.46 -15.93 -12.45
N TYR A 117 -1.54 -15.11 -11.92
CA TYR A 117 -1.44 -13.72 -12.33
C TYR A 117 -0.99 -13.58 -13.78
N SER A 118 -0.04 -14.41 -14.24
CA SER A 118 0.47 -14.35 -15.62
C SER A 118 -0.62 -14.56 -16.67
N ALA A 119 -1.69 -15.29 -16.34
CA ALA A 119 -2.85 -15.45 -17.22
C ALA A 119 -3.66 -14.16 -17.45
N PHE A 120 -3.52 -13.16 -16.58
CA PHE A 120 -4.26 -11.89 -16.66
C PHE A 120 -3.39 -10.67 -16.99
N VAL A 121 -2.08 -10.79 -16.83
CA VAL A 121 -1.15 -9.67 -17.04
C VAL A 121 -0.86 -9.46 -18.52
N PHE A 122 -1.10 -8.23 -18.99
CA PHE A 122 -0.66 -7.79 -20.31
C PHE A 122 0.68 -7.06 -20.22
N TRP A 123 1.77 -7.76 -20.54
CA TRP A 123 3.15 -7.30 -20.30
C TRP A 123 3.59 -6.09 -21.15
N ASP A 124 2.89 -5.78 -22.23
CA ASP A 124 3.20 -4.62 -23.07
C ASP A 124 2.59 -3.31 -22.53
N ALA A 125 1.70 -3.39 -21.52
CA ALA A 125 1.22 -2.21 -20.84
C ALA A 125 2.35 -1.48 -20.09
N LYS A 126 2.22 -0.15 -19.99
CA LYS A 126 3.10 0.68 -19.15
C LYS A 126 3.05 0.28 -17.67
N ARG A 127 1.89 -0.14 -17.19
CA ARG A 127 1.63 -0.65 -15.82
C ARG A 127 0.93 -2.00 -15.95
N PRO A 128 1.69 -3.10 -16.11
CA PRO A 128 1.12 -4.42 -16.38
C PRO A 128 0.47 -5.04 -15.13
N VAL A 129 0.96 -4.69 -13.94
CA VAL A 129 0.39 -5.13 -12.67
C VAL A 129 -0.52 -4.02 -12.14
N THR A 130 -1.78 -4.35 -11.89
CA THR A 130 -2.81 -3.40 -11.41
C THR A 130 -3.56 -3.98 -10.22
N ALA A 131 -4.10 -3.13 -9.35
CA ALA A 131 -4.96 -3.56 -8.24
C ALA A 131 -6.11 -4.49 -8.72
N GLY A 132 -6.70 -4.20 -9.88
CA GLY A 132 -7.77 -5.01 -10.47
C GLY A 132 -7.34 -6.42 -10.91
N ILE A 133 -6.06 -6.66 -11.17
CA ILE A 133 -5.51 -8.01 -11.40
C ILE A 133 -5.19 -8.66 -10.05
N LEU A 134 -4.51 -7.92 -9.16
CA LEU A 134 -4.07 -8.42 -7.86
C LEU A 134 -5.26 -8.90 -7.00
N ASN A 135 -6.35 -8.14 -6.99
CA ASN A 135 -7.56 -8.47 -6.23
C ASN A 135 -8.40 -9.63 -6.82
N ARG A 136 -7.98 -10.25 -7.94
CA ARG A 136 -8.66 -11.45 -8.48
C ARG A 136 -8.26 -12.74 -7.76
N LEU A 137 -7.06 -12.78 -7.18
CA LEU A 137 -6.56 -13.97 -6.54
C LEU A 137 -7.23 -14.14 -5.17
N ASN A 138 -7.87 -15.29 -4.96
CA ASN A 138 -8.33 -15.67 -3.63
C ASN A 138 -7.16 -16.26 -2.83
N ILE A 139 -6.55 -15.46 -1.97
CA ILE A 139 -5.37 -15.85 -1.18
C ILE A 139 -5.66 -17.04 -0.26
N LEU A 140 -6.87 -17.14 0.31
CA LEU A 140 -7.27 -18.30 1.12
C LEU A 140 -7.33 -19.59 0.30
N ALA A 141 -7.91 -19.51 -0.90
CA ALA A 141 -7.97 -20.66 -1.80
C ALA A 141 -6.56 -21.09 -2.25
N LEU A 142 -5.70 -20.13 -2.54
CA LEU A 142 -4.30 -20.40 -2.85
C LEU A 142 -3.59 -21.07 -1.66
N ALA A 143 -3.74 -20.55 -0.45
CA ALA A 143 -3.13 -21.13 0.74
C ALA A 143 -3.55 -22.59 0.96
N ARG A 144 -4.82 -22.93 0.73
CA ARG A 144 -5.33 -24.31 0.77
C ARG A 144 -4.70 -25.21 -0.29
N VAL A 145 -4.56 -24.72 -1.52
CA VAL A 145 -3.90 -25.47 -2.61
C VAL A 145 -2.43 -25.74 -2.29
N LEU A 146 -1.77 -24.80 -1.62
CA LEU A 146 -0.38 -24.95 -1.16
C LEU A 146 -0.24 -25.80 0.11
N GLY A 147 -1.34 -26.30 0.69
CA GLY A 147 -1.31 -27.13 1.90
C GLY A 147 -0.98 -26.37 3.18
N LEU A 148 -1.20 -25.06 3.23
CA LEU A 148 -0.91 -24.24 4.40
C LEU A 148 -2.01 -24.35 5.48
N ASN A 149 -1.59 -24.43 6.74
CA ASN A 149 -2.41 -24.78 7.91
C ASN A 149 -3.54 -23.79 8.24
N SER A 150 -4.53 -24.27 8.99
CA SER A 150 -5.74 -23.57 9.46
C SER A 150 -5.49 -22.28 10.27
N GLU A 151 -4.30 -22.06 10.80
CA GLU A 151 -3.94 -20.84 11.52
C GLU A 151 -3.75 -19.63 10.58
N LEU A 152 -3.24 -19.87 9.37
CA LEU A 152 -3.14 -18.85 8.31
C LEU A 152 -4.51 -18.48 7.76
N GLU A 153 -5.42 -19.44 7.67
CA GLU A 153 -6.79 -19.18 7.24
C GLU A 153 -7.47 -18.16 8.14
N LYS A 154 -7.37 -18.32 9.47
CA LYS A 154 -7.93 -17.38 10.45
C LYS A 154 -7.32 -15.98 10.36
N ARG A 155 -6.01 -15.89 10.10
CA ARG A 155 -5.29 -14.62 9.98
C ARG A 155 -5.65 -13.86 8.70
N ILE A 156 -5.76 -14.58 7.57
CA ILE A 156 -6.14 -14.00 6.27
C ILE A 156 -7.63 -13.65 6.22
N GLU A 157 -8.50 -14.42 6.87
CA GLU A 157 -9.94 -14.15 6.92
C GLU A 157 -10.26 -12.83 7.63
N TYR A 158 -9.50 -12.48 8.69
CA TYR A 158 -9.57 -11.17 9.34
C TYR A 158 -9.20 -9.99 8.42
N GLN A 159 -8.31 -10.22 7.45
CA GLN A 159 -7.88 -9.19 6.50
C GLN A 159 -8.87 -8.97 5.33
N ARG A 160 -9.79 -9.91 5.09
CA ARG A 160 -10.64 -9.96 3.89
C ARG A 160 -11.82 -8.99 3.89
N GLU A 161 -12.14 -8.37 5.04
CA GLU A 161 -13.18 -7.34 5.13
C GLU A 161 -12.76 -5.99 4.51
N MET A 162 -11.51 -5.88 4.03
CA MET A 162 -10.96 -4.73 3.32
C MET A 162 -10.40 -5.21 1.97
N GLU A 163 -10.60 -4.46 0.88
CA GLU A 163 -9.92 -4.76 -0.40
C GLU A 163 -8.41 -4.96 -0.14
N ILE A 164 -7.87 -6.12 -0.53
CA ILE A 164 -6.61 -6.64 0.02
C ILE A 164 -5.41 -5.83 -0.48
N PHE A 165 -5.38 -5.50 -1.77
CA PHE A 165 -4.36 -4.64 -2.37
C PHE A 165 -4.88 -3.20 -2.52
N THR A 166 -4.21 -2.28 -1.80
CA THR A 166 -4.42 -0.83 -1.89
C THR A 166 -3.32 -0.12 -2.67
#